data_AF-A0A451B7I9-F1
#
_entry.id   AF-A0A451B7I9-F1
#
_cell.length_a   1.000
_cell.length_b   1.000
_cell.length_c   1.000
_cell.angle_alpha   90.00
_cell.angle_beta   90.00
_cell.angle_gamma   90.00
#
_symmetry.space_group_name_H-M   'P 1'
#
loop_
_entity.id
_entity.type
_entity.pdbx_description
1 polymer ?
#
loop_
_entity_poly.entity_id
_entity_poly.type
_entity_poly.pdbx_seq_one_letter_code
_entity_poly.pdbx_strand_id
1 'polypeptide(L)'
;MIQRVALRFEAVLNHLDDLFYEASSTVSSAHKNILLSYVVIKLHDQWNFRSRQIIRLSYGNSLSQMMSLLRRSWSKQKEMESSWEPAWHIPSNAIRAGRLLNIPNLSKIKDALGAVTYINDIRWTRNAIVHNMPASFRKYRAMSLDKYFIRDIAPSQLPLEINPKSGNTIYQDWCDELRSALRNVW
;
A
#
# COMPACT_ATOMS: atom_id res chain seq x y z
N MET A 1 -11.59 17.11 -11.71
CA MET A 1 -10.47 17.06 -10.72
C MET A 1 -9.89 15.64 -10.51
N ILE A 2 -10.66 14.57 -10.77
CA ILE A 2 -10.25 13.15 -10.58
C ILE A 2 -9.07 12.72 -11.47
N GLN A 3 -9.01 13.16 -12.72
CA GLN A 3 -7.92 12.81 -13.65
C GLN A 3 -6.53 13.20 -13.13
N ARG A 4 -6.37 14.38 -12.52
CA ARG A 4 -5.05 14.87 -12.05
C ARG A 4 -4.40 13.96 -11.02
N VAL A 5 -5.20 13.32 -10.16
CA VAL A 5 -4.63 12.49 -9.09
C VAL A 5 -4.33 11.07 -9.57
N ALA A 6 -5.18 10.53 -10.45
CA ALA A 6 -4.84 9.29 -11.16
C ALA A 6 -3.54 9.47 -11.96
N LEU A 7 -3.41 10.58 -12.69
CA LEU A 7 -2.18 10.94 -13.41
C LEU A 7 -0.95 11.03 -12.47
N ARG A 8 -1.10 11.66 -11.31
CA ARG A 8 0.00 11.74 -10.33
C ARG A 8 0.39 10.37 -9.79
N PHE A 9 -0.58 9.49 -9.52
CA PHE A 9 -0.30 8.14 -9.03
C PHE A 9 0.43 7.30 -10.07
N GLU A 10 -0.07 7.30 -11.32
CA GLU A 10 0.59 6.61 -12.43
C GLU A 10 2.00 7.15 -12.70
N ALA A 11 2.18 8.47 -12.66
CA ALA A 11 3.50 9.08 -12.80
C ALA A 11 4.48 8.60 -11.71
N VAL A 12 4.01 8.43 -10.47
CA VAL A 12 4.84 7.85 -9.41
C VAL A 12 5.15 6.39 -9.69
N LEU A 13 4.17 5.57 -10.08
CA LEU A 13 4.43 4.15 -10.39
C LEU A 13 5.40 3.98 -11.57
N ASN A 14 5.27 4.78 -12.62
CA ASN A 14 6.21 4.75 -13.75
C ASN A 14 7.63 5.11 -13.31
N HIS A 15 7.78 6.12 -12.45
CA HIS A 15 9.09 6.44 -11.89
C HIS A 15 9.65 5.29 -11.03
N LEU A 16 8.81 4.56 -10.29
CA LEU A 16 9.24 3.39 -9.55
C LEU A 16 9.63 2.23 -10.47
N ASP A 17 8.97 2.07 -11.61
CA ASP A 17 9.35 1.10 -12.64
C ASP A 17 10.77 1.41 -13.16
N ASP A 18 11.05 2.67 -13.51
CA ASP A 18 12.38 3.11 -13.96
C ASP A 18 13.46 2.78 -12.93
N LEU A 19 13.20 3.09 -11.65
CA LEU A 19 14.14 2.79 -10.55
C LEU A 19 14.31 1.28 -10.32
N PHE A 20 13.26 0.49 -10.52
CA PHE A 20 13.34 -0.95 -10.42
C PHE A 20 14.21 -1.53 -11.55
N TYR A 21 14.05 -1.06 -12.79
CA TYR A 21 14.90 -1.46 -13.91
C TYR A 21 16.36 -1.05 -13.70
N GLU A 22 16.60 0.16 -13.20
CA GLU A 22 17.94 0.61 -12.81
C GLU A 22 18.54 -0.31 -11.74
N ALA A 23 17.79 -0.61 -10.68
CA ALA A 23 18.25 -1.50 -9.62
C ALA A 23 18.57 -2.92 -10.13
N SER A 24 17.78 -3.44 -11.08
CA SER A 24 17.97 -4.78 -11.64
C SER A 24 19.29 -4.91 -12.42
N SER A 25 19.74 -3.84 -13.07
CA SER A 25 20.98 -3.79 -13.86
C SER A 25 22.19 -3.26 -13.08
N THR A 26 21.97 -2.70 -11.90
CA THR A 26 23.02 -2.18 -11.02
C THR A 26 23.96 -3.29 -10.53
N VAL A 27 25.26 -3.13 -10.73
CA VAL A 27 26.30 -4.07 -10.25
C VAL A 27 26.58 -3.87 -8.75
N SER A 28 26.60 -2.62 -8.28
CA SER A 28 26.86 -2.31 -6.87
C SER A 28 25.73 -2.80 -5.96
N SER A 29 26.02 -3.80 -5.12
CA SER A 29 25.05 -4.36 -4.17
C SER A 29 24.50 -3.31 -3.20
N ALA A 30 25.33 -2.37 -2.75
CA ALA A 30 24.89 -1.30 -1.84
C ALA A 30 23.89 -0.36 -2.52
N HIS A 31 24.19 0.09 -3.74
CA HIS A 31 23.32 0.98 -4.49
C HIS A 31 22.00 0.29 -4.87
N LYS A 32 22.07 -0.95 -5.35
CA LYS A 32 20.91 -1.81 -5.62
C LYS A 32 19.99 -1.92 -4.41
N ASN A 33 20.55 -2.19 -3.22
CA ASN A 33 19.77 -2.29 -1.98
C ASN A 33 19.07 -0.98 -1.61
N ILE A 34 19.71 0.17 -1.82
CA ILE A 34 19.11 1.48 -1.56
C ILE A 34 17.92 1.71 -2.48
N LEU A 35 18.10 1.49 -3.79
CA LEU A 35 17.04 1.67 -4.79
C LEU A 35 15.83 0.79 -4.49
N LEU A 36 16.04 -0.52 -4.28
CA LEU A 36 14.94 -1.43 -4.00
C LEU A 36 14.23 -1.12 -2.68
N SER A 37 14.98 -0.72 -1.65
CA SER A 37 14.39 -0.30 -0.37
C SER A 37 13.50 0.93 -0.54
N TYR A 38 13.97 1.91 -1.33
CA TYR A 38 13.20 3.09 -1.66
C TYR A 38 11.91 2.74 -2.41
N VAL A 39 12.00 1.86 -3.42
CA VAL A 39 10.84 1.38 -4.18
C VAL A 39 9.79 0.76 -3.27
N VAL A 40 10.17 -0.18 -2.40
CA VAL A 40 9.24 -0.83 -1.44
C VAL A 40 8.54 0.20 -0.54
N ILE A 41 9.29 1.16 0.00
CA ILE A 41 8.74 2.21 0.86
C ILE A 41 7.73 3.05 0.08
N LYS A 42 8.07 3.46 -1.15
CA LYS A 42 7.19 4.32 -1.96
C LYS A 42 5.94 3.61 -2.46
N LEU A 43 6.00 2.33 -2.80
CA LEU A 43 4.82 1.53 -3.11
C LEU A 43 3.83 1.52 -1.94
N HIS A 44 4.32 1.30 -0.72
CA HIS A 44 3.48 1.33 0.48
C HIS A 44 2.87 2.73 0.74
N ASP A 45 3.66 3.80 0.55
CA ASP A 45 3.17 5.17 0.67
C ASP A 45 2.06 5.47 -0.34
N GLN A 46 2.21 5.00 -1.58
CA GLN A 46 1.19 5.15 -2.62
C GLN A 46 -0.11 4.44 -2.24
N TRP A 47 -0.05 3.24 -1.69
CA TRP A 47 -1.23 2.54 -1.19
C TRP A 47 -1.97 3.34 -0.10
N ASN A 48 -1.22 3.84 0.89
CA ASN A 48 -1.77 4.62 1.99
C ASN A 48 -2.48 5.88 1.47
N PHE A 49 -1.81 6.60 0.57
CA PHE A 49 -2.36 7.78 -0.09
C PHE A 49 -3.62 7.44 -0.89
N ARG A 50 -3.57 6.37 -1.69
CA ARG A 50 -4.67 5.93 -2.55
C ARG A 50 -5.91 5.56 -1.74
N SER A 51 -5.75 4.77 -0.68
CA SER A 51 -6.85 4.34 0.19
C SER A 51 -7.58 5.54 0.80
N ARG A 52 -6.83 6.51 1.34
CA ARG A 52 -7.39 7.78 1.85
C ARG A 52 -8.15 8.53 0.77
N GLN A 53 -7.57 8.59 -0.43
CA GLN A 53 -8.12 9.36 -1.53
C GLN A 53 -9.42 8.76 -2.09
N ILE A 54 -9.54 7.44 -2.21
CA ILE A 54 -10.77 6.76 -2.62
C ILE A 54 -11.92 7.19 -1.71
N ILE A 55 -11.71 7.04 -0.40
CA ILE A 55 -12.72 7.41 0.61
C ILE A 55 -13.08 8.89 0.52
N ARG A 56 -12.09 9.76 0.39
CA ARG A 56 -12.31 11.20 0.24
C ARG A 56 -13.14 11.54 -0.99
N LEU A 57 -12.80 10.98 -2.14
CA LEU A 57 -13.50 11.26 -3.39
C LEU A 57 -14.94 10.74 -3.35
N SER A 58 -15.15 9.54 -2.83
CA SER A 58 -16.46 8.93 -2.73
C SER A 58 -17.37 9.57 -1.68
N TYR A 59 -16.80 10.22 -0.65
CA TYR A 59 -17.58 10.98 0.33
C TYR A 59 -18.13 12.31 -0.22
N GLY A 60 -17.47 12.91 -1.22
CA GLY A 60 -17.96 14.10 -1.93
C GLY A 60 -17.87 15.44 -1.18
N ASN A 61 -17.67 15.46 0.14
CA ASN A 61 -17.53 16.68 0.94
C ASN A 61 -16.06 17.06 1.20
N SER A 62 -15.83 18.17 1.91
CA SER A 62 -14.48 18.64 2.24
C SER A 62 -13.71 17.64 3.12
N LEU A 63 -12.38 17.64 2.98
CA LEU A 63 -11.50 16.80 3.80
C LEU A 63 -11.66 17.09 5.30
N SER A 64 -11.84 18.37 5.68
CA SER A 64 -12.04 18.77 7.07
C SER A 64 -13.31 18.16 7.67
N GLN A 65 -14.43 18.21 6.94
CA GLN A 65 -15.69 17.59 7.35
C GLN A 65 -15.58 16.07 7.44
N MET A 66 -14.91 15.44 6.46
CA MET A 66 -14.66 14.00 6.46
C MET A 66 -13.93 13.57 7.73
N MET A 67 -12.82 14.25 8.05
CA MET A 67 -12.01 13.93 9.22
C MET A 67 -12.74 14.22 10.53
N SER A 68 -13.48 15.32 10.62
CA SER A 68 -14.29 15.65 11.81
C SER A 68 -15.36 14.60 12.09
N LEU A 69 -16.08 14.13 11.06
CA LEU A 69 -17.08 13.08 11.22
C LEU A 69 -16.45 11.76 11.63
N LEU A 70 -15.35 11.37 10.97
CA LEU A 70 -14.62 10.15 11.29
C LEU A 70 -14.15 10.15 12.75
N ARG A 71 -13.53 11.23 13.23
CA ARG A 71 -13.08 11.35 14.62
C ARG A 71 -14.21 11.15 15.63
N ARG A 72 -15.34 11.82 15.41
CA ARG A 72 -16.53 11.71 16.28
C ARG A 72 -17.14 10.31 16.28
N SER A 73 -17.00 9.58 15.18
CA SER A 73 -17.70 8.30 14.98
C SER A 73 -16.78 7.08 15.09
N TRP A 74 -15.46 7.28 15.22
CA TRP A 74 -14.48 6.19 15.16
C TRP A 74 -14.47 5.30 16.40
N SER A 75 -14.70 5.86 17.57
CA SER A 75 -14.81 5.10 18.81
C SER A 75 -15.94 5.66 19.64
N LYS A 76 -16.76 4.77 20.21
CA LYS A 76 -17.80 5.15 21.17
C LYS A 76 -17.22 5.52 22.54
N GLN A 77 -15.99 5.10 22.82
CA GLN A 77 -15.38 5.13 24.15
C GLN A 77 -14.22 6.13 24.26
N LYS A 78 -13.65 6.57 23.14
CA LYS A 78 -12.45 7.41 23.12
C LYS A 78 -12.61 8.52 22.11
N GLU A 79 -12.42 9.76 22.57
CA GLU A 79 -12.32 10.91 21.67
C GLU A 79 -10.99 10.86 20.91
N MET A 80 -11.05 11.16 19.61
CA MET A 80 -9.88 11.16 18.74
C MET A 80 -9.30 12.57 18.66
N GLU A 81 -7.98 12.68 18.79
CA GLU A 81 -7.24 13.95 18.71
C GLU A 81 -7.44 14.68 17.37
N SER A 82 -7.17 15.98 17.35
CA SER A 82 -7.32 16.83 16.16
C SER A 82 -6.34 16.48 15.02
N SER A 83 -5.25 15.79 15.30
CA SER A 83 -4.27 15.28 14.33
C SER A 83 -4.55 13.84 13.90
N TRP A 84 -5.49 13.15 14.57
CA TRP A 84 -5.74 11.73 14.32
C TRP A 84 -6.35 11.50 12.94
N GLU A 85 -5.90 10.42 12.31
CA GLU A 85 -6.49 9.83 11.11
C GLU A 85 -6.58 8.30 11.20
N PRO A 86 -7.49 7.66 10.45
CA PRO A 86 -7.44 6.22 10.23
C PRO A 86 -6.08 5.80 9.66
N ALA A 87 -5.61 4.62 10.06
CA ALA A 87 -4.47 4.01 9.38
C ALA A 87 -4.93 3.52 7.99
N TRP A 88 -4.89 4.43 7.00
CA TRP A 88 -5.46 4.22 5.66
C TRP A 88 -4.81 3.06 4.91
N HIS A 89 -3.54 2.75 5.20
CA HIS A 89 -2.87 1.58 4.65
C HIS A 89 -3.48 0.23 5.08
N ILE A 90 -4.39 0.21 6.07
CA ILE A 90 -5.12 -0.99 6.50
C ILE A 90 -6.48 -1.02 5.79
N PRO A 91 -6.73 -1.98 4.88
CA PRO A 91 -7.99 -2.03 4.12
C PRO A 91 -9.25 -2.00 4.99
N SER A 92 -9.24 -2.74 6.11
CA SER A 92 -10.39 -2.79 7.03
C SER A 92 -10.71 -1.44 7.66
N ASN A 93 -9.71 -0.59 7.91
CA ASN A 93 -9.91 0.76 8.41
C ASN A 93 -10.50 1.68 7.34
N ALA A 94 -10.02 1.59 6.10
CA ALA A 94 -10.58 2.36 4.99
C ALA A 94 -12.04 1.95 4.71
N ILE A 95 -12.36 0.65 4.71
CA ILE A 95 -13.73 0.13 4.59
C ILE A 95 -14.62 0.61 5.74
N ARG A 96 -14.10 0.60 6.97
CA ARG A 96 -14.82 1.11 8.15
C ARG A 96 -15.09 2.60 8.03
N ALA A 97 -14.11 3.39 7.57
CA ALA A 97 -14.29 4.82 7.33
C ALA A 97 -15.42 5.05 6.32
N GLY A 98 -15.43 4.30 5.21
CA GLY A 98 -16.51 4.39 4.22
C GLY A 98 -17.90 4.07 4.79
N ARG A 99 -18.00 3.09 5.70
CA ARG A 99 -19.26 2.80 6.43
C ARG A 99 -19.68 3.96 7.32
N LEU A 100 -18.77 4.51 8.13
CA LEU A 100 -19.07 5.60 9.06
C LEU A 100 -19.47 6.89 8.32
N LEU A 101 -18.93 7.09 7.11
CA LEU A 101 -19.25 8.21 6.23
C LEU A 101 -20.53 7.99 5.39
N ASN A 102 -21.19 6.83 5.53
CA ASN A 102 -22.36 6.44 4.73
C ASN A 102 -22.13 6.60 3.20
N ILE A 103 -20.97 6.16 2.72
CA ILE A 103 -20.62 6.28 1.30
C ILE A 103 -21.52 5.37 0.43
N PRO A 104 -22.23 5.89 -0.59
CA PRO A 104 -23.19 5.11 -1.38
C PRO A 104 -22.57 3.94 -2.17
N ASN A 105 -21.38 4.11 -2.73
CA ASN A 105 -20.67 3.09 -3.51
C ASN A 105 -19.75 2.19 -2.65
N LEU A 106 -20.10 1.96 -1.38
CA LEU A 106 -19.27 1.21 -0.44
C LEU A 106 -18.94 -0.22 -0.92
N SER A 107 -19.83 -0.89 -1.65
CA SER A 107 -19.55 -2.21 -2.24
C SER A 107 -18.36 -2.16 -3.20
N LYS A 108 -18.39 -1.25 -4.18
CA LYS A 108 -17.27 -1.03 -5.12
C LYS A 108 -15.96 -0.70 -4.40
N ILE A 109 -16.02 0.11 -3.34
CA ILE A 109 -14.85 0.43 -2.52
C ILE A 109 -14.31 -0.81 -1.79
N LYS A 110 -15.21 -1.64 -1.22
CA LYS A 110 -14.82 -2.90 -0.59
C LYS A 110 -14.18 -3.85 -1.58
N ASP A 111 -14.68 -3.94 -2.81
CA ASP A 111 -14.11 -4.82 -3.83
C ASP A 111 -12.72 -4.31 -4.25
N ALA A 112 -12.60 -3.00 -4.48
CA ALA A 112 -11.32 -2.37 -4.84
C ALA A 112 -10.25 -2.43 -3.72
N LEU A 113 -10.66 -2.37 -2.44
CA LEU A 113 -9.73 -2.41 -1.31
C LEU A 113 -9.54 -3.81 -0.71
N GLY A 114 -10.54 -4.69 -0.85
CA GLY A 114 -10.62 -6.01 -0.25
C GLY A 114 -10.02 -7.12 -1.11
N ALA A 115 -9.85 -6.90 -2.41
CA ALA A 115 -9.13 -7.79 -3.31
C ALA A 115 -7.59 -7.69 -3.20
N VAL A 116 -7.08 -6.88 -2.27
CA VAL A 116 -5.65 -6.53 -2.19
C VAL A 116 -4.90 -7.53 -1.29
N THR A 117 -4.48 -8.61 -1.91
CA THR A 117 -3.73 -9.76 -1.39
C THR A 117 -2.26 -9.47 -1.04
N TYR A 118 -1.56 -8.65 -1.82
CA TYR A 118 -0.12 -8.43 -1.71
C TYR A 118 0.27 -7.19 -0.90
N ILE A 119 -0.64 -6.27 -0.61
CA ILE A 119 -0.30 -5.09 0.20
C ILE A 119 0.24 -5.40 1.60
N ASN A 120 -0.22 -6.51 2.19
CA ASN A 120 0.34 -6.97 3.46
C ASN A 120 1.82 -7.37 3.31
N ASP A 121 2.19 -7.90 2.15
CA ASP A 121 3.55 -8.35 1.83
C ASP A 121 4.46 -7.15 1.67
N ILE A 122 4.00 -6.12 0.94
CA ILE A 122 4.67 -4.82 0.86
C ILE A 122 4.85 -4.22 2.26
N ARG A 123 3.80 -4.21 3.09
CA ARG A 123 3.87 -3.66 4.46
C ARG A 123 4.89 -4.39 5.32
N TRP A 124 4.90 -5.72 5.31
CA TRP A 124 5.85 -6.50 6.11
C TRP A 124 7.28 -6.33 5.64
N THR A 125 7.49 -6.29 4.33
CA THR A 125 8.80 -6.02 3.72
C THR A 125 9.29 -4.62 4.10
N ARG A 126 8.46 -3.59 3.90
CA ARG A 126 8.74 -2.20 4.32
C ARG A 126 9.08 -2.10 5.80
N ASN A 127 8.32 -2.79 6.66
CA ASN A 127 8.54 -2.73 8.10
C ASN A 127 9.86 -3.39 8.52
N ALA A 128 10.29 -4.45 7.83
CA ALA A 128 11.61 -5.02 8.04
C ALA A 128 12.72 -4.05 7.64
N ILE A 129 12.55 -3.35 6.50
CA ILE A 129 13.50 -2.33 6.00
C ILE A 129 13.59 -1.13 6.97
N VAL A 130 12.45 -0.48 7.27
CA VAL A 130 12.45 0.82 7.94
C VAL A 130 12.64 0.72 9.43
N HIS A 131 12.00 -0.26 10.08
CA HIS A 131 12.05 -0.35 11.54
C HIS A 131 13.22 -1.20 12.03
N ASN A 132 13.71 -2.13 11.22
CA ASN A 132 14.84 -2.98 11.55
C ASN A 132 14.73 -3.67 12.94
N MET A 133 13.52 -4.10 13.31
CA MET A 133 13.24 -4.73 14.61
C MET A 133 13.01 -6.25 14.47
N PRO A 134 13.37 -7.07 15.48
CA PRO A 134 13.15 -8.52 15.43
C PRO A 134 11.72 -8.94 15.12
N ALA A 135 10.73 -8.24 15.69
CA ALA A 135 9.32 -8.53 15.44
C ALA A 135 8.90 -8.29 13.98
N SER A 136 9.43 -7.24 13.33
CA SER A 136 9.20 -6.97 11.91
C SER A 136 9.83 -8.05 11.03
N PHE A 137 11.07 -8.43 11.33
CA PHE A 137 11.75 -9.52 10.60
C PHE A 137 11.06 -10.86 10.74
N ARG A 138 10.52 -11.21 11.92
CA ARG A 138 9.74 -12.44 12.09
C ARG A 138 8.53 -12.49 11.15
N LYS A 139 7.75 -11.40 11.08
CA LYS A 139 6.60 -11.31 10.18
C LYS A 139 7.00 -11.38 8.71
N TYR A 140 8.07 -10.66 8.34
CA TYR A 140 8.61 -10.68 6.99
C TYR A 140 9.09 -12.08 6.59
N ARG A 141 9.89 -12.76 7.44
CA ARG A 141 10.41 -14.09 7.14
C ARG A 141 9.31 -15.14 7.02
N ALA A 142 8.31 -15.10 7.91
CA ALA A 142 7.13 -15.96 7.81
C ALA A 142 6.40 -15.75 6.47
N MET A 143 6.15 -14.48 6.11
CA MET A 143 5.52 -14.14 4.82
C MET A 143 6.35 -14.62 3.62
N SER A 144 7.67 -14.37 3.61
CA SER A 144 8.58 -14.77 2.54
C SER A 144 8.60 -16.28 2.34
N LEU A 145 8.63 -17.04 3.44
CA LEU A 145 8.63 -18.49 3.40
C LEU A 145 7.27 -19.04 2.97
N ASP A 146 6.18 -18.56 3.57
CA ASP A 146 4.85 -19.14 3.36
C ASP A 146 4.28 -18.82 1.96
N LYS A 147 4.58 -17.62 1.43
CA LYS A 147 4.02 -17.17 0.14
C LYS A 147 4.94 -17.39 -1.04
N TYR A 148 6.25 -17.19 -0.85
CA TYR A 148 7.23 -17.20 -1.93
C TYR A 148 8.20 -18.36 -1.84
N PHE A 149 8.18 -19.14 -0.76
CA PHE A 149 9.08 -20.28 -0.50
C PHE A 149 10.56 -19.89 -0.43
N ILE A 150 10.87 -18.63 -0.07
CA ILE A 150 12.23 -18.11 -0.03
C ILE A 150 12.70 -17.96 1.41
N ARG A 151 13.84 -18.57 1.73
CA ARG A 151 14.50 -18.51 3.04
C ARG A 151 15.60 -17.45 3.04
N ASP A 152 15.77 -16.79 4.19
CA ASP A 152 16.89 -15.89 4.51
C ASP A 152 17.18 -14.76 3.50
N ILE A 153 16.22 -14.43 2.63
CA ILE A 153 16.35 -13.32 1.69
C ILE A 153 16.27 -11.98 2.40
N ALA A 154 17.15 -11.06 2.02
CA ALA A 154 17.11 -9.68 2.50
C ALA A 154 15.83 -8.98 2.01
N PRO A 155 15.13 -8.21 2.86
CA PRO A 155 13.89 -7.51 2.48
C PRO A 155 14.00 -6.66 1.21
N SER A 156 15.17 -6.04 0.98
CA SER A 156 15.44 -5.23 -0.21
C SER A 156 15.58 -6.07 -1.49
N GLN A 157 15.91 -7.36 -1.39
CA GLN A 157 16.12 -8.21 -2.57
C GLN A 157 14.86 -8.94 -3.00
N LEU A 158 13.89 -9.13 -2.09
CA LEU A 158 12.60 -9.76 -2.40
C LEU A 158 11.91 -9.23 -3.66
N PRO A 159 11.92 -7.91 -3.99
CA PRO A 159 11.26 -7.40 -5.19
C PRO A 159 11.78 -8.00 -6.51
N LEU A 160 13.02 -8.47 -6.54
CA LEU A 160 13.64 -9.08 -7.73
C LEU A 160 13.26 -10.55 -7.92
N GLU A 161 12.74 -11.19 -6.89
CA GLU A 161 12.40 -12.61 -6.93
C GLU A 161 11.12 -12.86 -7.73
N ILE A 162 10.99 -14.08 -8.24
CA ILE A 162 9.82 -14.50 -8.99
C ILE A 162 8.77 -15.06 -8.03
N ASN A 163 7.53 -14.57 -8.16
CA ASN A 163 6.41 -15.15 -7.46
C ASN A 163 6.05 -16.50 -8.13
N PRO A 164 6.09 -17.63 -7.41
CA PRO A 164 5.81 -18.95 -7.97
C PRO A 164 4.36 -19.13 -8.43
N LYS A 165 3.43 -18.26 -8.01
CA LYS A 165 2.02 -18.32 -8.41
C LYS A 165 1.73 -17.60 -9.73
N SER A 166 2.31 -16.43 -9.94
CA SER A 166 2.05 -15.59 -11.12
C SER A 166 3.12 -15.72 -12.20
N GLY A 167 4.34 -16.12 -11.84
CA GLY A 167 5.50 -16.13 -12.74
C GLY A 167 6.13 -14.74 -12.97
N ASN A 168 5.54 -13.68 -12.41
CA ASN A 168 6.09 -12.33 -12.46
C ASN A 168 7.13 -12.11 -11.37
N THR A 169 7.89 -11.01 -11.45
CA THR A 169 8.61 -10.53 -10.26
C THR A 169 7.62 -10.12 -9.17
N ILE A 170 8.02 -10.26 -7.91
CA ILE A 170 7.19 -9.83 -6.78
C ILE A 170 6.88 -8.33 -6.86
N TYR A 171 7.83 -7.52 -7.36
CA TYR A 171 7.59 -6.11 -7.67
C TYR A 171 6.44 -5.90 -8.66
N GLN A 172 6.42 -6.64 -9.77
CA GLN A 172 5.39 -6.52 -10.80
C GLN A 172 4.00 -6.85 -10.23
N ASP A 173 3.87 -7.92 -9.45
CA ASP A 173 2.61 -8.27 -8.81
C ASP A 173 2.11 -7.14 -7.88
N TRP A 174 3.01 -6.50 -7.13
CA TRP A 174 2.67 -5.38 -6.26
C TRP A 174 2.17 -4.16 -7.06
N CYS A 175 2.83 -3.84 -8.18
CA CYS A 175 2.41 -2.75 -9.05
C CYS A 175 1.08 -3.04 -9.74
N ASP A 176 0.87 -4.26 -10.23
CA ASP A 176 -0.36 -4.67 -10.89
C ASP A 176 -1.56 -4.63 -9.93
N GLU A 177 -1.36 -5.05 -8.68
CA GLU A 177 -2.38 -4.94 -7.65
C GLU A 177 -2.74 -3.47 -7.37
N LEU A 178 -1.75 -2.58 -7.28
CA LEU A 178 -1.96 -1.14 -7.09
C LEU A 178 -2.71 -0.50 -8.26
N ARG A 179 -2.38 -0.89 -9.50
CA ARG A 179 -3.05 -0.42 -10.73
C ARG A 179 -4.47 -0.98 -10.86
N SER A 180 -4.70 -2.24 -10.49
CA SER A 180 -6.03 -2.86 -10.51
C SER A 180 -6.99 -2.16 -9.54
N ALA A 181 -6.50 -1.84 -8.33
CA ALA A 181 -7.26 -1.09 -7.33
C ALA A 181 -7.67 0.34 -7.80
N LEU A 182 -7.05 0.88 -8.86
CA LEU A 182 -7.47 2.15 -9.46
C LEU A 182 -8.67 2.03 -10.39
N ARG A 183 -8.71 0.97 -11.20
CA ARG A 183 -9.66 0.82 -12.30
C ARG A 183 -11.07 0.47 -11.82
N ASN A 184 -11.19 -0.19 -10.66
CA ASN A 184 -12.46 -0.74 -10.15
C ASN A 184 -13.30 0.22 -9.28
N VAL A 185 -12.88 1.47 -9.09
CA VAL A 185 -13.56 2.42 -8.17
C VAL A 185 -14.65 3.25 -8.85
N TRP A 186 -14.79 3.18 -10.18
CA TRP A 186 -15.71 3.99 -10.97
C TRP A 186 -16.79 3.13 -11.63
#